data_AF-A0A258ATY4-F1
#
_entry.id   AF-A0A258ATY4-F1
#
_cell.length_a   1.000
_cell.length_b   1.000
_cell.length_c   1.000
_cell.angle_alpha   90.00
_cell.angle_beta   90.00
_cell.angle_gamma   90.00
#
_symmetry.space_group_name_H-M   'P 1'
#
loop_
_entity.id
_entity.type
_entity.pdbx_description
1 polymer ?
#
loop_
_entity_poly.entity_id
_entity_poly.type
_entity_poly.pdbx_seq_one_letter_code
_entity_poly.pdbx_strand_id
1 'polypeptide(L)'
;MALKMGNRASASAVKMSSSQVLDAASSSAINAETMMRIEAIIATELPEELRASAQGLLRAVAGKVAVPGHFDAFCCQAFAKPEWAAASSVLIAEMFEQDEDQLAEMARIPDLVIEMGSGQVNVTCMVASRWAARGETHRLSRLADAIVASHASRNACAVDIMLALAATLAVTRFSRAEQLYNAALPLAGEEHQEALADARRWLAAGRVVCSAVQDERDFWDVRLRKPKTAWTWRSKAERETLDHLSEWLTADMEGADLFKAVLPECWWELAMKFAQQQEKLMQAAQKLEAVKLANGVSSKAHHEPVQVHGRAPRDILPHPQAGPFARFLLPWFCGCLAMLLTVLVLPREFVVRILDTLKPQAVLTSPAEMEAWRKDTLNKKAIEMVPYAPQHALAKTGDWLENEKVISGQSRELPFESPQYLQLLVWLHWDPPLNEEVRMHVCTQLLKRVKADAISLWELLVYPGSVNAVAIKQAAREALTDKSFQWSEEEKKRLATIVANSKGYLGVPTTGKK
;
A
#
# COMPACT_ATOMS: atom_id res chain seq x y z
N MET A 1 -35.01 0.32 -43.14
CA MET A 1 -34.66 -0.97 -42.47
C MET A 1 -33.53 -1.63 -43.26
N ALA A 2 -32.52 -2.14 -42.55
CA ALA A 2 -31.30 -2.82 -43.03
C ALA A 2 -30.21 -1.94 -43.69
N LEU A 3 -29.24 -1.55 -42.86
CA LEU A 3 -27.92 -1.04 -43.25
C LEU A 3 -27.01 -2.20 -43.65
N LYS A 4 -26.43 -2.10 -44.85
CA LYS A 4 -25.40 -2.98 -45.41
C LYS A 4 -24.12 -2.15 -45.50
N MET A 5 -23.13 -2.41 -44.64
CA MET A 5 -21.77 -1.86 -44.79
C MET A 5 -20.79 -3.02 -44.97
N GLY A 6 -20.04 -2.93 -46.07
CA GLY A 6 -19.09 -3.91 -46.54
C GLY A 6 -17.67 -3.65 -46.05
N ASN A 7 -16.94 -4.75 -45.95
CA ASN A 7 -15.53 -4.91 -45.60
C ASN A 7 -14.57 -4.06 -46.44
N ARG A 8 -13.52 -3.54 -45.79
CA ARG A 8 -12.17 -3.40 -46.36
C ARG A 8 -11.14 -3.69 -45.27
N ALA A 9 -10.51 -4.84 -45.37
CA ALA A 9 -9.32 -5.19 -44.60
C ALA A 9 -8.08 -4.73 -45.39
N SER A 10 -7.22 -3.93 -44.76
CA SER A 10 -5.87 -3.63 -45.25
C SER A 10 -4.87 -4.37 -44.39
N ALA A 11 -4.20 -5.35 -45.02
CA ALA A 11 -3.03 -6.02 -44.47
C ALA A 11 -1.83 -5.07 -44.50
N SER A 12 -1.16 -4.91 -43.35
CA SER A 12 0.18 -4.34 -43.29
C SER A 12 1.08 -5.29 -42.50
N ALA A 13 1.86 -6.06 -43.23
CA ALA A 13 2.90 -6.91 -42.70
C ALA A 13 4.11 -6.04 -42.30
N VAL A 14 4.41 -5.97 -41.00
CA VAL A 14 5.64 -5.36 -40.49
C VAL A 14 6.70 -6.46 -40.41
N LYS A 15 7.74 -6.33 -41.25
CA LYS A 15 8.99 -7.09 -41.13
C LYS A 15 9.67 -6.74 -39.80
N MET A 16 9.68 -7.67 -38.85
CA MET A 16 10.55 -7.61 -37.68
C MET A 16 11.98 -8.00 -38.09
N SER A 17 12.95 -7.17 -37.69
CA SER A 17 14.38 -7.40 -37.89
C SER A 17 14.89 -8.46 -36.91
N SER A 18 15.59 -9.49 -37.43
CA SER A 18 16.16 -10.61 -36.66
C SER A 18 17.16 -10.22 -35.56
N SER A 19 17.55 -8.95 -35.45
CA SER A 19 18.50 -8.48 -34.42
C SER A 19 17.84 -8.09 -33.09
N GLN A 20 16.51 -7.99 -33.01
CA GLN A 20 15.79 -7.63 -31.76
C GLN A 20 15.35 -8.84 -30.92
N VAL A 21 15.59 -10.07 -31.38
CA VAL A 21 15.18 -11.29 -30.67
C VAL A 21 16.27 -11.83 -29.74
N LEU A 22 17.52 -11.33 -29.82
CA LEU A 22 18.65 -11.94 -29.11
C LEU A 22 18.99 -11.30 -27.76
N ASP A 23 18.59 -10.05 -27.48
CA ASP A 23 19.02 -9.35 -26.25
C ASP A 23 17.96 -9.30 -25.13
N ALA A 24 16.77 -9.86 -25.34
CA ALA A 24 15.74 -10.02 -24.30
C ALA A 24 15.84 -11.36 -23.53
N ALA A 25 16.84 -12.19 -23.83
CA ALA A 25 16.94 -13.57 -23.36
C ALA A 25 17.73 -13.77 -22.05
N SER A 26 18.17 -12.72 -21.34
CA SER A 26 19.09 -12.85 -20.19
C SER A 26 18.50 -12.47 -18.82
N SER A 27 17.20 -12.73 -18.61
CA SER A 27 16.63 -12.82 -17.27
C SER A 27 15.55 -13.88 -17.30
N SER A 28 15.95 -15.16 -17.34
CA SER A 28 15.00 -16.23 -17.06
C SER A 28 14.46 -16.00 -15.65
N ALA A 29 13.14 -16.03 -15.49
CA ALA A 29 12.48 -15.84 -14.19
C ALA A 29 12.88 -16.91 -13.17
N ILE A 30 13.35 -18.05 -13.67
CA ILE A 30 13.72 -19.22 -12.89
C ILE A 30 15.23 -19.44 -13.07
N ASN A 31 15.95 -19.58 -11.96
CA ASN A 31 17.37 -19.91 -12.01
C ASN A 31 17.58 -21.39 -12.44
N ALA A 32 18.79 -21.73 -12.90
CA ALA A 32 19.06 -23.07 -13.43
C ALA A 32 18.85 -24.20 -12.40
N GLU A 33 19.11 -23.94 -11.12
CA GLU A 33 18.94 -24.92 -10.04
C GLU A 33 17.46 -25.23 -9.79
N THR A 34 16.63 -24.20 -9.63
CA THR A 34 15.18 -24.32 -9.50
C THR A 34 14.59 -25.00 -10.74
N MET A 35 15.07 -24.68 -11.94
CA MET A 35 14.63 -25.35 -13.17
C MET A 35 14.91 -26.85 -13.16
N MET A 36 16.13 -27.28 -12.78
CA MET A 36 16.46 -28.70 -12.66
C MET A 36 15.62 -29.41 -11.58
N ARG A 37 15.35 -28.73 -10.46
CA ARG A 37 14.49 -29.26 -9.39
C ARG A 37 13.07 -29.48 -9.88
N ILE A 38 12.50 -28.49 -10.58
CA ILE A 38 11.15 -28.60 -11.16
C ILE A 38 11.09 -29.74 -12.19
N GLU A 39 12.09 -29.87 -13.06
CA GLU A 39 12.16 -30.97 -14.03
C GLU A 39 12.23 -32.35 -13.34
N ALA A 40 12.97 -32.46 -12.23
CA ALA A 40 13.02 -33.66 -11.42
C ALA A 40 11.64 -34.01 -10.85
N ILE A 41 10.93 -33.05 -10.23
CA ILE A 41 9.56 -33.24 -9.70
C ILE A 41 8.61 -33.72 -10.81
N ILE A 42 8.68 -33.11 -12.00
CA ILE A 42 7.86 -33.52 -13.16
C ILE A 42 8.14 -34.98 -13.54
N ALA A 43 9.41 -35.40 -13.52
CA ALA A 43 9.79 -36.76 -13.90
C ALA A 43 9.39 -37.81 -12.84
N THR A 44 9.56 -37.50 -11.55
CA THR A 44 9.48 -38.50 -10.48
C THR A 44 8.15 -38.51 -9.73
N GLU A 45 7.50 -37.35 -9.56
CA GLU A 45 6.34 -37.21 -8.67
C GLU A 45 5.01 -37.04 -9.41
N LEU A 46 5.04 -36.50 -10.63
CA LEU A 46 3.82 -36.31 -11.42
C LEU A 46 3.37 -37.57 -12.17
N PRO A 47 2.06 -37.85 -12.22
CA PRO A 47 1.45 -38.82 -13.13
C PRO A 47 1.83 -38.54 -14.58
N GLU A 48 1.96 -39.60 -15.38
CA GLU A 48 2.40 -39.50 -16.78
C GLU A 48 1.51 -38.58 -17.61
N GLU A 49 0.21 -38.59 -17.31
CA GLU A 49 -0.82 -37.78 -17.98
C GLU A 49 -0.59 -36.27 -17.77
N LEU A 50 -0.01 -35.87 -16.64
CA LEU A 50 0.24 -34.46 -16.31
C LEU A 50 1.59 -33.96 -16.81
N ARG A 51 2.55 -34.84 -17.09
CA ARG A 51 3.94 -34.46 -17.43
C ARG A 51 4.01 -33.53 -18.64
N ALA A 52 3.26 -33.81 -19.70
CA ALA A 52 3.26 -32.98 -20.90
C ALA A 52 2.72 -31.56 -20.63
N SER A 53 1.63 -31.45 -19.85
CA SER A 53 1.05 -30.16 -19.48
C SER A 53 1.97 -29.38 -18.53
N ALA A 54 2.59 -30.08 -17.56
CA ALA A 54 3.55 -29.50 -16.62
C ALA A 54 4.81 -28.96 -17.32
N GLN A 55 5.36 -29.70 -18.29
CA GLN A 55 6.47 -29.22 -19.12
C GLN A 55 6.07 -28.02 -19.98
N GLY A 56 4.83 -28.00 -20.49
CA GLY A 56 4.27 -26.84 -21.19
C GLY A 56 4.24 -25.61 -20.30
N LEU A 57 3.75 -25.76 -19.06
CA LEU A 57 3.73 -24.69 -18.06
C LEU A 57 5.15 -24.22 -17.69
N LEU A 58 6.09 -25.14 -17.44
CA LEU A 58 7.48 -24.78 -17.13
C LEU A 58 8.11 -23.92 -18.22
N ARG A 59 7.95 -24.31 -19.49
CA ARG A 59 8.46 -23.55 -20.64
C ARG A 59 7.78 -22.18 -20.74
N ALA A 60 6.47 -22.12 -20.49
CA ALA A 60 5.71 -20.87 -20.49
C ALA A 60 6.21 -19.90 -19.39
N VAL A 61 6.43 -20.39 -18.17
CA VAL A 61 6.93 -19.59 -17.04
C VAL A 61 8.37 -19.15 -17.29
N ALA A 62 9.25 -20.07 -17.69
CA ALA A 62 10.65 -19.76 -18.00
C ALA A 62 10.78 -18.72 -19.13
N GLY A 63 9.91 -18.80 -20.14
CA GLY A 63 9.85 -17.85 -21.26
C GLY A 63 9.01 -16.60 -20.99
N LYS A 64 8.24 -16.55 -19.89
CA LYS A 64 7.21 -15.53 -19.60
C LYS A 64 6.20 -15.31 -20.75
N VAL A 65 5.84 -16.38 -21.46
CA VAL A 65 4.95 -16.34 -22.63
C VAL A 65 3.74 -17.24 -22.40
N ALA A 66 2.53 -16.67 -22.58
CA ALA A 66 1.26 -17.40 -22.48
C ALA A 66 1.05 -18.16 -21.15
N VAL A 67 1.66 -17.69 -20.06
CA VAL A 67 1.60 -18.32 -18.73
C VAL A 67 0.15 -18.59 -18.28
N PRO A 68 -0.81 -17.64 -18.36
CA PRO A 68 -2.17 -17.89 -17.89
C PRO A 68 -2.88 -19.04 -18.61
N GLY A 69 -2.67 -19.20 -19.92
CA GLY A 69 -3.29 -20.26 -20.70
C GLY A 69 -2.73 -21.64 -20.36
N HIS A 70 -1.41 -21.74 -20.21
CA HIS A 70 -0.77 -22.99 -19.79
C HIS A 70 -1.07 -23.34 -18.34
N PHE A 71 -1.17 -22.33 -17.46
CA PHE A 71 -1.53 -22.51 -16.06
C PHE A 71 -2.96 -23.05 -15.93
N ASP A 72 -3.92 -22.44 -16.61
CA ASP A 72 -5.31 -22.90 -16.60
C ASP A 72 -5.45 -24.33 -17.15
N ALA A 73 -4.77 -24.65 -18.25
CA ALA A 73 -4.77 -26.00 -18.83
C ALA A 73 -4.19 -27.05 -17.87
N PHE A 74 -3.09 -26.71 -17.17
CA PHE A 74 -2.49 -27.58 -16.18
C PHE A 74 -3.41 -27.78 -14.97
N CYS A 75 -3.91 -26.70 -14.37
CA CYS A 75 -4.80 -26.74 -13.20
C CYS A 75 -6.09 -27.52 -13.49
N CYS A 76 -6.68 -27.36 -14.68
CA CYS A 76 -7.85 -28.13 -15.10
C CYS A 76 -7.63 -29.66 -15.10
N GLN A 77 -6.40 -30.13 -15.33
CA GLN A 77 -6.06 -31.55 -15.26
C GLN A 77 -5.60 -31.95 -13.86
N ALA A 78 -4.70 -31.17 -13.26
CA ALA A 78 -4.09 -31.42 -11.96
C ALA A 78 -5.10 -31.48 -10.82
N PHE A 79 -6.12 -30.62 -10.83
CA PHE A 79 -7.16 -30.58 -9.80
C PHE A 79 -8.44 -31.34 -10.19
N ALA A 80 -8.48 -32.00 -11.35
CA ALA A 80 -9.59 -32.89 -11.69
C ALA A 80 -9.64 -34.14 -10.81
N LYS A 81 -8.49 -34.54 -10.23
CA LYS A 81 -8.35 -35.69 -9.36
C LYS A 81 -7.63 -35.31 -8.05
N PRO A 82 -8.22 -35.53 -6.87
CA PRO A 82 -7.62 -35.14 -5.60
C PRO A 82 -6.22 -35.74 -5.35
N GLU A 83 -5.97 -36.97 -5.81
CA GLU A 83 -4.68 -37.65 -5.67
C GLU A 83 -3.53 -36.96 -6.44
N TRP A 84 -3.85 -36.15 -7.44
CA TRP A 84 -2.86 -35.40 -8.23
C TRP A 84 -2.61 -34.01 -7.69
N ALA A 85 -3.55 -33.48 -6.91
CA ALA A 85 -3.49 -32.12 -6.38
C ALA A 85 -2.26 -31.91 -5.49
N ALA A 86 -1.85 -32.91 -4.71
CA ALA A 86 -0.74 -32.76 -3.78
C ALA A 86 0.60 -32.50 -4.50
N ALA A 87 1.01 -33.40 -5.40
CA ALA A 87 2.24 -33.25 -6.18
C ALA A 87 2.18 -32.02 -7.11
N SER A 88 1.01 -31.75 -7.69
CA SER A 88 0.83 -30.59 -8.57
C SER A 88 0.95 -29.25 -7.83
N SER A 89 0.52 -29.19 -6.57
CA SER A 89 0.61 -27.97 -5.76
C SER A 89 2.04 -27.66 -5.35
N VAL A 90 2.84 -28.68 -5.02
CA VAL A 90 4.29 -28.53 -4.78
C VAL A 90 4.98 -28.00 -6.04
N LEU A 91 4.67 -28.56 -7.21
CA LEU A 91 5.19 -28.10 -8.48
C LEU A 91 4.86 -26.62 -8.75
N ILE A 92 3.60 -26.23 -8.57
CA ILE A 92 3.15 -24.84 -8.77
C ILE A 92 3.88 -23.90 -7.81
N ALA A 93 4.00 -24.27 -6.54
CA ALA A 93 4.72 -23.46 -5.56
C ALA A 93 6.18 -23.22 -5.97
N GLU A 94 6.90 -24.26 -6.41
CA GLU A 94 8.28 -24.14 -6.88
C GLU A 94 8.40 -23.30 -8.17
N MET A 95 7.44 -23.43 -9.11
CA MET A 95 7.44 -22.66 -10.36
C MET A 95 7.24 -21.16 -10.13
N PHE A 96 6.48 -20.78 -9.11
CA PHE A 96 6.05 -19.40 -8.86
C PHE A 96 6.63 -18.79 -7.59
N GLU A 97 7.62 -19.43 -6.95
CA GLU A 97 8.28 -18.92 -5.73
C GLU A 97 8.78 -17.47 -5.90
N GLN A 98 9.25 -17.12 -7.11
CA GLN A 98 9.75 -15.78 -7.43
C GLN A 98 8.70 -14.86 -8.08
N ASP A 99 7.51 -15.37 -8.40
CA ASP A 99 6.44 -14.63 -9.08
C ASP A 99 5.06 -14.94 -8.46
N GLU A 100 5.00 -14.86 -7.13
CA GLU A 100 3.76 -15.09 -6.37
C GLU A 100 2.65 -14.12 -6.77
N ASP A 101 3.02 -12.93 -7.25
CA ASP A 101 2.09 -11.91 -7.71
C ASP A 101 1.35 -12.35 -8.98
N GLN A 102 2.04 -12.96 -9.96
CA GLN A 102 1.40 -13.54 -11.13
C GLN A 102 0.53 -14.76 -10.74
N LEU A 103 1.02 -15.62 -9.85
CA LEU A 103 0.26 -16.76 -9.34
C LEU A 103 -1.06 -16.33 -8.69
N ALA A 104 -1.03 -15.29 -7.84
CA ALA A 104 -2.22 -14.78 -7.15
C ALA A 104 -3.27 -14.19 -8.11
N GLU A 105 -2.85 -13.70 -9.28
CA GLU A 105 -3.78 -13.21 -10.31
C GLU A 105 -4.50 -14.35 -11.04
N MET A 106 -3.80 -15.46 -11.27
CA MET A 106 -4.30 -16.59 -12.05
C MET A 106 -5.04 -17.64 -11.21
N ALA A 107 -4.76 -17.72 -9.90
CA ALA A 107 -5.32 -18.73 -9.01
C ALA A 107 -6.85 -18.65 -8.90
N ARG A 108 -7.50 -19.81 -8.97
CA ARG A 108 -8.95 -19.95 -8.84
C ARG A 108 -9.28 -20.57 -7.48
N ILE A 109 -10.26 -20.00 -6.78
CA ILE A 109 -10.70 -20.49 -5.46
C ILE A 109 -11.04 -22.00 -5.44
N PRO A 110 -11.71 -22.58 -6.46
CA PRO A 110 -11.96 -24.02 -6.48
C PRO A 110 -10.69 -24.87 -6.43
N ASP A 111 -9.63 -24.46 -7.15
CA ASP A 111 -8.36 -25.19 -7.16
C ASP A 111 -7.70 -25.17 -5.77
N LEU A 112 -7.73 -24.02 -5.08
CA LEU A 112 -7.22 -23.87 -3.71
C LEU A 112 -8.00 -24.75 -2.71
N VAL A 113 -9.32 -24.86 -2.88
CA VAL A 113 -10.15 -25.74 -2.05
C VAL A 113 -9.82 -27.21 -2.28
N ILE A 114 -9.53 -27.61 -3.53
CA ILE A 114 -9.11 -28.98 -3.86
C ILE A 114 -7.72 -29.27 -3.29
N GLU A 115 -6.79 -28.31 -3.39
CA GLU A 115 -5.47 -28.38 -2.75
C GLU A 115 -5.61 -28.67 -1.24
N MET A 116 -6.37 -27.84 -0.52
CA MET A 116 -6.66 -28.03 0.91
C MET A 116 -7.31 -29.39 1.20
N GLY A 117 -8.23 -29.82 0.33
CA GLY A 117 -8.86 -31.14 0.42
C GLY A 117 -7.85 -32.29 0.31
N SER A 118 -6.75 -32.10 -0.41
CA SER A 118 -5.65 -33.07 -0.53
C SER A 118 -4.64 -33.02 0.61
N GLY A 119 -4.81 -32.12 1.59
CA GLY A 119 -3.88 -31.94 2.71
C GLY A 119 -2.64 -31.12 2.37
N GLN A 120 -2.67 -30.36 1.27
CA GLN A 120 -1.65 -29.37 0.94
C GLN A 120 -2.22 -27.96 1.11
N VAL A 121 -1.34 -26.98 1.34
CA VAL A 121 -1.73 -25.56 1.48
C VAL A 121 -0.71 -24.59 0.90
N ASN A 122 0.31 -25.07 0.18
CA ASN A 122 1.43 -24.23 -0.26
C ASN A 122 0.97 -23.12 -1.21
N VAL A 123 0.21 -23.48 -2.25
CA VAL A 123 -0.33 -22.53 -3.23
C VAL A 123 -1.36 -21.63 -2.55
N THR A 124 -2.23 -22.19 -1.71
CA THR A 124 -3.21 -21.43 -0.93
C THR A 124 -2.55 -20.38 -0.04
N CYS A 125 -1.48 -20.72 0.68
CA CYS A 125 -0.71 -19.79 1.51
C CYS A 125 -0.08 -18.66 0.68
N MET A 126 0.59 -19.00 -0.43
CA MET A 126 1.20 -18.01 -1.33
C MET A 126 0.15 -17.05 -1.90
N VAL A 127 -0.96 -17.59 -2.42
CA VAL A 127 -2.03 -16.80 -3.03
C VAL A 127 -2.77 -15.94 -1.99
N ALA A 128 -3.16 -16.52 -0.85
CA ALA A 128 -3.90 -15.80 0.18
C ALA A 128 -3.04 -14.70 0.82
N SER A 129 -1.74 -14.94 1.04
CA SER A 129 -0.83 -13.92 1.55
C SER A 129 -0.68 -12.74 0.60
N ARG A 130 -0.61 -13.00 -0.72
CA ARG A 130 -0.58 -11.94 -1.75
C ARG A 130 -1.89 -11.17 -1.84
N TRP A 131 -3.03 -11.85 -1.81
CA TRP A 131 -4.33 -11.18 -1.74
C TRP A 131 -4.46 -10.30 -0.48
N ALA A 132 -3.96 -10.78 0.67
CA ALA A 132 -3.93 -9.98 1.90
C ALA A 132 -3.02 -8.76 1.78
N ALA A 133 -1.81 -8.92 1.23
CA ALA A 133 -0.87 -7.82 1.01
C ALA A 133 -1.41 -6.74 0.06
N ARG A 134 -2.23 -7.14 -0.93
CA ARG A 134 -2.92 -6.24 -1.88
C ARG A 134 -4.23 -5.66 -1.35
N GLY A 135 -4.69 -6.07 -0.17
CA GLY A 135 -5.98 -5.63 0.38
C GLY A 135 -7.19 -6.22 -0.37
N GLU A 136 -7.05 -7.34 -1.07
CA GLU A 136 -8.11 -8.03 -1.81
C GLU A 136 -9.06 -8.80 -0.88
N THR A 137 -9.62 -8.11 0.12
CA THR A 137 -10.48 -8.69 1.18
C THR A 137 -11.72 -9.41 0.64
N HIS A 138 -12.18 -9.04 -0.55
CA HIS A 138 -13.29 -9.70 -1.24
C HIS A 138 -12.92 -11.12 -1.70
N ARG A 139 -11.70 -11.34 -2.21
CA ARG A 139 -11.25 -12.68 -2.62
C ARG A 139 -11.03 -13.57 -1.42
N LEU A 140 -10.40 -13.03 -0.37
CA LEU A 140 -10.22 -13.73 0.91
C LEU A 140 -11.56 -14.13 1.54
N SER A 141 -12.56 -13.25 1.50
CA SER A 141 -13.91 -13.56 1.99
C SER A 141 -14.58 -14.69 1.19
N ARG A 142 -14.43 -14.70 -0.15
CA ARG A 142 -14.94 -15.77 -1.01
C ARG A 142 -14.20 -17.09 -0.82
N LEU A 143 -12.90 -17.05 -0.55
CA LEU A 143 -12.12 -18.23 -0.20
C LEU A 143 -12.61 -18.81 1.13
N ALA A 144 -12.81 -17.96 2.15
CA ALA A 144 -13.36 -18.38 3.44
C ALA A 144 -14.74 -19.06 3.28
N ASP A 145 -15.64 -18.50 2.47
CA ASP A 145 -16.92 -19.14 2.11
C ASP A 145 -16.74 -20.52 1.51
N ALA A 146 -15.87 -20.62 0.50
CA ALA A 146 -15.65 -21.84 -0.22
C ALA A 146 -15.05 -22.94 0.67
N ILE A 147 -14.14 -22.59 1.58
CA ILE A 147 -13.58 -23.52 2.56
C ILE A 147 -14.68 -24.06 3.47
N VAL A 148 -15.45 -23.17 4.10
CA VAL A 148 -16.54 -23.54 5.03
C VAL A 148 -17.60 -24.41 4.34
N ALA A 149 -17.95 -24.10 3.09
CA ALA A 149 -18.92 -24.86 2.32
C ALA A 149 -18.41 -26.22 1.82
N SER A 150 -17.09 -26.43 1.82
CA SER A 150 -16.45 -27.64 1.29
C SER A 150 -16.13 -28.67 2.37
N HIS A 151 -15.88 -29.91 1.94
CA HIS A 151 -15.34 -30.96 2.81
C HIS A 151 -13.89 -30.69 3.25
N ALA A 152 -13.17 -29.79 2.58
CA ALA A 152 -11.78 -29.46 2.90
C ALA A 152 -11.65 -28.87 4.31
N SER A 153 -12.69 -28.21 4.84
CA SER A 153 -12.72 -27.66 6.19
C SER A 153 -12.32 -28.64 7.30
N ARG A 154 -12.53 -29.95 7.10
CA ARG A 154 -12.16 -31.00 8.06
C ARG A 154 -10.68 -31.36 8.07
N ASN A 155 -9.91 -30.85 7.12
CA ASN A 155 -8.47 -31.08 7.05
C ASN A 155 -7.75 -30.14 8.02
N ALA A 156 -6.79 -30.65 8.80
CA ALA A 156 -6.01 -29.85 9.75
C ALA A 156 -5.38 -28.61 9.08
N CYS A 157 -4.80 -28.78 7.89
CA CYS A 157 -4.20 -27.64 7.17
C CYS A 157 -5.25 -26.60 6.75
N ALA A 158 -6.48 -27.02 6.45
CA ALA A 158 -7.55 -26.07 6.13
C ALA A 158 -8.00 -25.30 7.37
N VAL A 159 -7.99 -25.92 8.56
CA VAL A 159 -8.28 -25.23 9.83
C VAL A 159 -7.27 -24.11 10.08
N ASP A 160 -5.98 -24.35 9.84
CA ASP A 160 -4.95 -23.29 9.92
C ASP A 160 -5.25 -22.12 8.97
N ILE A 161 -5.62 -22.41 7.72
CA ILE A 161 -6.01 -21.38 6.75
C ILE A 161 -7.26 -20.63 7.20
N MET A 162 -8.28 -21.32 7.73
CA MET A 162 -9.49 -20.68 8.26
C MET A 162 -9.15 -19.72 9.40
N LEU A 163 -8.29 -20.12 10.34
CA LEU A 163 -7.87 -19.27 11.46
C LEU A 163 -7.02 -18.09 10.99
N ALA A 164 -6.08 -18.29 10.07
CA ALA A 164 -5.29 -17.22 9.47
C ALA A 164 -6.15 -16.21 8.68
N LEU A 165 -7.15 -16.70 7.94
CA LEU A 165 -8.12 -15.85 7.26
C LEU A 165 -9.01 -15.10 8.26
N ALA A 166 -9.41 -15.71 9.37
CA ALA A 166 -10.17 -15.05 10.41
C ALA A 166 -9.34 -13.90 11.03
N ALA A 167 -8.07 -14.13 11.36
CA ALA A 167 -7.15 -13.09 11.83
C ALA A 167 -6.96 -11.96 10.78
N THR A 168 -6.85 -12.33 9.51
CA THR A 168 -6.66 -11.37 8.41
C THR A 168 -7.90 -10.51 8.16
N LEU A 169 -9.09 -11.09 8.29
CA LEU A 169 -10.36 -10.41 8.03
C LEU A 169 -10.96 -9.74 9.27
N ALA A 170 -10.40 -9.97 10.46
CA ALA A 170 -11.00 -9.57 11.73
C ALA A 170 -11.37 -8.09 11.81
N VAL A 171 -10.50 -7.20 11.34
CA VAL A 171 -10.71 -5.76 11.41
C VAL A 171 -11.59 -5.27 10.27
N THR A 172 -11.32 -5.71 9.03
CA THR A 172 -11.99 -5.18 7.82
C THR A 172 -13.36 -5.81 7.55
N ARG A 173 -13.56 -7.07 7.96
CA ARG A 173 -14.76 -7.90 7.71
C ARG A 173 -15.13 -8.72 8.96
N PHE A 174 -15.26 -8.06 10.11
CA PHE A 174 -15.48 -8.68 11.42
C PHE A 174 -16.51 -9.83 11.44
N SER A 175 -17.72 -9.61 10.94
CA SER A 175 -18.78 -10.64 10.98
C SER A 175 -18.40 -11.92 10.23
N ARG A 176 -17.67 -11.80 9.10
CA ARG A 176 -17.18 -12.96 8.35
C ARG A 176 -16.05 -13.66 9.12
N ALA A 177 -15.12 -12.90 9.68
CA ALA A 177 -14.02 -13.44 10.46
C ALA A 177 -14.54 -14.23 11.68
N GLU A 178 -15.56 -13.71 12.38
CA GLU A 178 -16.18 -14.38 13.52
C GLU A 178 -16.89 -15.68 13.11
N GLN A 179 -17.63 -15.68 11.99
CA GLN A 179 -18.23 -16.90 11.44
C GLN A 179 -17.18 -17.95 11.09
N LEU A 180 -16.08 -17.54 10.46
CA LEU A 180 -15.00 -18.43 10.05
C LEU A 180 -14.27 -19.03 11.26
N TYR A 181 -13.98 -18.21 12.27
CA TYR A 181 -13.40 -18.66 13.53
C TYR A 181 -14.30 -19.66 14.24
N ASN A 182 -15.61 -19.38 14.34
CA ASN A 182 -16.56 -20.29 14.98
C ASN A 182 -16.72 -21.61 14.20
N ALA A 183 -16.55 -21.58 12.88
CA ALA A 183 -16.54 -22.80 12.06
C ALA A 183 -15.25 -23.63 12.25
N ALA A 184 -14.10 -22.97 12.46
CA ALA A 184 -12.81 -23.61 12.70
C ALA A 184 -12.69 -24.17 14.13
N LEU A 185 -13.27 -23.49 15.12
CA LEU A 185 -13.15 -23.82 16.55
C LEU A 185 -13.46 -25.28 16.90
N PRO A 186 -14.58 -25.91 16.45
CA PRO A 186 -14.87 -27.31 16.77
C PRO A 186 -13.96 -28.32 16.03
N LEU A 187 -13.22 -27.87 15.03
CA LEU A 187 -12.31 -28.69 14.22
C LEU A 187 -10.85 -28.57 14.69
N ALA A 188 -10.57 -27.60 15.55
CA ALA A 188 -9.21 -27.29 15.98
C ALA A 188 -8.71 -28.26 17.08
N GLY A 189 -7.60 -28.94 16.82
CA GLY A 189 -6.81 -29.73 17.78
C GLY A 189 -5.77 -28.92 18.58
N GLU A 190 -4.84 -29.64 19.20
CA GLU A 190 -3.75 -29.07 20.01
C GLU A 190 -2.72 -28.34 19.14
N GLU A 191 -2.53 -28.80 17.91
CA GLU A 191 -1.62 -28.20 16.92
C GLU A 191 -2.04 -26.78 16.51
N HIS A 192 -3.33 -26.43 16.66
CA HIS A 192 -3.88 -25.16 16.20
C HIS A 192 -4.00 -24.10 17.32
N GLN A 193 -3.49 -24.36 18.53
CA GLN A 193 -3.67 -23.47 19.69
C GLN A 193 -3.05 -22.08 19.46
N GLU A 194 -1.92 -21.99 18.77
CA GLU A 194 -1.28 -20.72 18.44
C GLU A 194 -2.13 -19.91 17.45
N ALA A 195 -2.59 -20.56 16.37
CA ALA A 195 -3.46 -19.93 15.37
C ALA A 195 -4.80 -19.50 15.98
N LEU A 196 -5.36 -20.27 16.91
CA LEU A 196 -6.55 -19.92 17.68
C LEU A 196 -6.33 -18.69 18.54
N ALA A 197 -5.20 -18.61 19.24
CA ALA A 197 -4.86 -17.48 20.09
C ALA A 197 -4.67 -16.20 19.26
N ASP A 198 -3.98 -16.29 18.12
CA ASP A 198 -3.79 -15.16 17.20
C ASP A 198 -5.13 -14.71 16.60
N ALA A 199 -5.93 -15.63 16.06
CA ALA A 199 -7.25 -15.30 15.51
C ALA A 199 -8.17 -14.68 16.56
N ARG A 200 -8.18 -15.19 17.79
CA ARG A 200 -8.95 -14.59 18.91
C ARG A 200 -8.47 -13.18 19.21
N ARG A 201 -7.15 -12.97 19.27
CA ARG A 201 -6.57 -11.64 19.53
C ARG A 201 -6.98 -10.62 18.47
N TRP A 202 -6.93 -11.01 17.20
CA TRP A 202 -7.35 -10.14 16.09
C TRP A 202 -8.85 -9.90 16.06
N LEU A 203 -9.68 -10.92 16.35
CA LEU A 203 -11.12 -10.75 16.51
C LEU A 203 -11.47 -9.80 17.65
N ALA A 204 -10.73 -9.86 18.76
CA ALA A 204 -10.91 -8.93 19.86
C ALA A 204 -10.65 -7.48 19.41
N ALA A 205 -9.56 -7.23 18.67
CA ALA A 205 -9.30 -5.93 18.07
C ALA A 205 -10.37 -5.52 17.04
N GLY A 206 -10.81 -6.44 16.19
CA GLY A 206 -11.90 -6.21 15.23
C GLY A 206 -13.22 -5.83 15.91
N ARG A 207 -13.51 -6.41 17.09
CA ARG A 207 -14.70 -6.11 17.89
C ARG A 207 -14.71 -4.67 18.41
N VAL A 208 -13.54 -4.10 18.71
CA VAL A 208 -13.42 -2.68 19.13
C VAL A 208 -13.92 -1.73 18.06
N VAL A 209 -13.60 -2.01 16.79
CA VAL A 209 -13.88 -1.12 15.65
C VAL A 209 -14.99 -1.64 14.73
N CYS A 210 -15.74 -2.67 15.13
CA CYS A 210 -16.71 -3.32 14.25
C CYS A 210 -17.88 -2.39 13.88
N SER A 211 -18.23 -1.43 14.76
CA SER A 211 -19.24 -0.40 14.51
C SER A 211 -18.75 0.75 13.63
N ALA A 212 -17.44 0.86 13.38
CA ALA A 212 -16.89 1.89 12.52
C ALA A 212 -17.28 1.68 11.05
N VAL A 213 -17.24 2.76 10.27
CA VAL A 213 -17.42 2.72 8.82
C VAL A 213 -16.25 1.97 8.16
N GLN A 214 -16.46 1.46 6.93
CA GLN A 214 -15.46 0.63 6.27
C GLN A 214 -14.10 1.31 6.14
N ASP A 215 -14.07 2.58 5.71
CA ASP A 215 -12.82 3.34 5.51
C ASP A 215 -12.01 3.47 6.81
N GLU A 216 -12.69 3.60 7.95
CA GLU A 216 -12.06 3.65 9.26
C GLU A 216 -11.54 2.27 9.69
N ARG A 217 -12.26 1.19 9.40
CA ARG A 217 -11.78 -0.17 9.65
C ARG A 217 -10.55 -0.49 8.80
N ASP A 218 -10.53 -0.09 7.54
CA ASP A 218 -9.38 -0.27 6.65
C ASP A 218 -8.18 0.55 7.13
N PHE A 219 -8.41 1.78 7.62
CA PHE A 219 -7.38 2.58 8.28
C PHE A 219 -6.80 1.86 9.50
N TRP A 220 -7.65 1.33 10.39
CA TRP A 220 -7.21 0.61 11.57
C TRP A 220 -6.48 -0.69 11.24
N ASP A 221 -6.92 -1.46 10.24
CA ASP A 221 -6.26 -2.70 9.83
C ASP A 221 -4.81 -2.43 9.39
N VAL A 222 -4.60 -1.44 8.51
CA VAL A 222 -3.25 -1.04 8.07
C VAL A 222 -2.40 -0.60 9.25
N ARG A 223 -2.98 0.17 10.18
CA ARG A 223 -2.25 0.71 11.34
C ARG A 223 -1.84 -0.37 12.32
N LEU A 224 -2.77 -1.27 12.68
CA LEU A 224 -2.53 -2.37 13.60
C LEU A 224 -1.49 -3.36 13.05
N ARG A 225 -1.49 -3.61 11.72
CA ARG A 225 -0.47 -4.45 11.06
C ARG A 225 0.88 -3.75 10.93
N LYS A 226 0.93 -2.42 10.97
CA LYS A 226 2.16 -1.61 10.85
C LYS A 226 2.32 -0.68 12.05
N PRO A 227 2.62 -1.23 13.25
CA PRO A 227 2.63 -0.46 14.52
C PRO A 227 3.66 0.67 14.55
N LYS A 228 4.71 0.59 13.72
CA LYS A 228 5.78 1.60 13.63
C LYS A 228 5.44 2.79 12.72
N THR A 229 4.25 2.82 12.12
CA THR A 229 3.85 3.93 11.25
C THR A 229 3.65 5.18 12.09
N ALA A 230 4.34 6.27 11.78
CA ALA A 230 4.24 7.53 12.53
C ALA A 230 2.87 8.19 12.36
N TRP A 231 2.39 8.90 13.39
CA TRP A 231 1.20 9.74 13.31
C TRP A 231 1.56 11.08 12.68
N THR A 232 0.88 11.47 11.60
CA THR A 232 1.22 12.72 10.89
C THR A 232 0.45 13.92 11.45
N TRP A 233 -0.73 13.69 12.04
CA TRP A 233 -1.66 14.71 12.55
C TRP A 233 -2.17 15.70 11.48
N ARG A 234 -1.73 15.56 10.23
CA ARG A 234 -2.11 16.43 9.10
C ARG A 234 -3.44 16.00 8.51
N SER A 235 -3.74 14.70 8.52
CA SER A 235 -4.97 14.18 7.95
C SER A 235 -6.16 14.46 8.86
N LYS A 236 -7.26 14.96 8.29
CA LYS A 236 -8.54 15.04 8.98
C LYS A 236 -9.02 13.63 9.39
N ALA A 237 -8.84 12.64 8.51
CA ALA A 237 -9.21 11.25 8.79
C ALA A 237 -8.46 10.68 10.00
N GLU A 238 -7.15 10.91 10.12
CA GLU A 238 -6.38 10.43 11.30
C GLU A 238 -6.96 10.95 12.62
N ARG A 239 -7.35 12.23 12.65
CA ARG A 239 -7.95 12.86 13.84
C ARG A 239 -9.34 12.31 14.14
N GLU A 240 -10.20 12.23 13.13
CA GLU A 240 -11.56 11.70 13.27
C GLU A 240 -11.55 10.24 13.74
N THR A 241 -10.66 9.39 13.19
CA THR A 241 -10.55 8.00 13.63
C THR A 241 -10.08 7.87 15.09
N LEU A 242 -9.22 8.76 15.56
CA LEU A 242 -8.82 8.78 16.98
C LEU A 242 -9.97 9.22 17.87
N ASP A 243 -10.69 10.28 17.48
CA ASP A 243 -11.84 10.78 18.22
C ASP A 243 -12.91 9.68 18.35
N HIS A 244 -13.26 9.02 17.26
CA HIS A 244 -14.19 7.88 17.26
C HIS A 244 -13.69 6.71 18.12
N LEU A 245 -12.40 6.35 18.00
CA LEU A 245 -11.83 5.26 18.81
C LEU A 245 -11.96 5.58 20.31
N SER A 246 -11.80 6.83 20.72
CA SER A 246 -11.94 7.24 22.13
C SER A 246 -13.35 7.01 22.69
N GLU A 247 -14.37 6.95 21.83
CA GLU A 247 -15.76 6.67 22.24
C GLU A 247 -15.98 5.18 22.53
N TRP A 248 -15.21 4.30 21.90
CA TRP A 248 -15.44 2.85 21.90
C TRP A 248 -14.42 2.08 22.72
N LEU A 249 -13.18 2.56 22.79
CA LEU A 249 -12.07 1.85 23.42
C LEU A 249 -12.06 2.03 24.94
N THR A 250 -12.11 0.93 25.68
CA THR A 250 -11.93 0.91 27.14
C THR A 250 -10.75 0.00 27.53
N ALA A 251 -10.16 0.24 28.71
CA ALA A 251 -8.96 -0.47 29.17
C ALA A 251 -9.18 -1.96 29.43
N ASP A 252 -10.42 -2.38 29.66
CA ASP A 252 -10.85 -3.73 29.98
C ASP A 252 -11.22 -4.57 28.75
N MET A 253 -11.29 -3.97 27.56
CA MET A 253 -11.58 -4.71 26.33
C MET A 253 -10.43 -5.65 25.94
N GLU A 254 -10.78 -6.88 25.58
CA GLU A 254 -9.85 -7.79 24.90
C GLU A 254 -9.37 -7.13 23.58
N GLY A 255 -8.07 -7.19 23.28
CA GLY A 255 -7.47 -6.59 22.07
C GLY A 255 -7.08 -5.11 22.20
N ALA A 256 -7.38 -4.46 23.33
CA ALA A 256 -6.97 -3.08 23.60
C ALA A 256 -5.44 -2.87 23.58
N ASP A 257 -4.67 -3.91 23.88
CA ASP A 257 -3.21 -3.92 23.84
C ASP A 257 -2.67 -3.64 22.42
N LEU A 258 -3.35 -4.15 21.38
CA LEU A 258 -2.99 -3.91 19.98
C LEU A 258 -3.15 -2.44 19.62
N PHE A 259 -4.23 -1.80 20.06
CA PHE A 259 -4.43 -0.36 19.86
C PHE A 259 -3.41 0.45 20.63
N LYS A 260 -3.18 0.12 21.92
CA LYS A 260 -2.17 0.81 22.74
C LYS A 260 -0.79 0.80 22.09
N ALA A 261 -0.42 -0.25 21.37
CA ALA A 261 0.87 -0.37 20.69
C ALA A 261 1.01 0.55 19.47
N VAL A 262 -0.09 1.01 18.86
CA VAL A 262 -0.07 1.84 17.64
C VAL A 262 -0.51 3.28 17.86
N LEU A 263 -1.12 3.57 19.00
CA LEU A 263 -1.58 4.90 19.36
C LEU A 263 -0.41 5.84 19.68
N PRO A 264 -0.59 7.16 19.49
CA PRO A 264 0.43 8.14 19.86
C PRO A 264 0.78 8.06 21.34
N GLU A 265 2.02 8.43 21.68
CA GLU A 265 2.44 8.57 23.06
C GLU A 265 1.50 9.49 23.84
N CYS A 266 1.23 9.15 25.10
CA CYS A 266 0.30 9.84 26.01
C CYS A 266 -1.18 9.88 25.57
N TRP A 267 -1.53 9.58 24.32
CA TRP A 267 -2.93 9.59 23.85
C TRP A 267 -3.76 8.57 24.63
N TRP A 268 -3.23 7.36 24.81
CA TRP A 268 -3.88 6.30 25.58
C TRP A 268 -4.23 6.78 27.01
N GLU A 269 -3.28 7.42 27.69
CA GLU A 269 -3.47 7.90 29.06
C GLU A 269 -4.52 9.02 29.13
N LEU A 270 -4.54 9.91 28.15
CA LEU A 270 -5.53 10.99 28.04
C LEU A 270 -6.92 10.43 27.78
N ALA A 271 -7.06 9.51 26.82
CA ALA A 271 -8.34 8.85 26.51
C ALA A 271 -8.89 8.11 27.74
N MET A 272 -8.05 7.36 28.46
CA MET A 272 -8.48 6.66 29.68
C MET A 272 -8.87 7.63 30.81
N LYS A 273 -8.14 8.74 31.00
CA LYS A 273 -8.53 9.78 31.97
C LYS A 273 -9.87 10.42 31.60
N PHE A 274 -10.11 10.67 30.31
CA PHE A 274 -11.35 11.25 29.83
C PHE A 274 -12.53 10.29 30.04
N ALA A 275 -12.38 9.01 29.70
CA ALA A 275 -13.39 7.98 29.94
C ALA A 275 -13.75 7.88 31.43
N GLN A 276 -12.74 7.86 32.31
CA GLN A 276 -12.96 7.85 33.77
C GLN A 276 -13.67 9.11 34.27
N GLN A 277 -13.35 10.29 33.72
CA GLN A 277 -14.04 11.53 34.08
C GLN A 277 -15.51 11.50 33.63
N GLN A 278 -15.79 11.00 32.43
CA GLN A 278 -17.14 10.87 31.91
C GLN A 278 -17.98 9.90 32.76
N GLU A 279 -17.42 8.77 33.18
CA GLU A 279 -18.10 7.83 34.08
C GLU A 279 -18.43 8.47 35.43
N LYS A 280 -17.47 9.19 36.03
CA LYS A 280 -17.70 9.93 37.29
C LYS A 280 -18.81 10.97 37.15
N LEU A 281 -18.87 11.68 36.02
CA LEU A 281 -19.93 12.65 35.75
C LEU A 281 -21.30 11.96 35.58
N MET A 282 -21.36 10.82 34.89
CA MET A 282 -22.60 10.03 34.77
C MET A 282 -23.09 9.53 36.13
N GLN A 283 -22.19 8.99 36.97
CA GLN A 283 -22.54 8.55 38.33
C GLN A 283 -23.03 9.72 39.20
N ALA A 284 -22.40 10.90 39.09
CA ALA A 284 -22.84 12.09 39.80
C ALA A 284 -24.23 12.57 39.33
N ALA A 285 -24.50 12.52 38.02
CA ALA A 285 -25.81 12.87 37.46
C ALA A 285 -26.90 11.89 37.94
N GLN A 286 -26.64 10.59 37.92
CA GLN A 286 -27.57 9.57 38.43
C GLN A 286 -27.85 9.76 39.93
N LYS A 287 -26.83 10.06 40.74
CA LYS A 287 -27.01 10.36 42.17
C LYS A 287 -27.87 11.61 42.36
N LEU A 288 -27.67 12.65 41.56
CA LEU A 288 -28.47 13.87 41.62
C LEU A 288 -29.94 13.60 41.26
N GLU A 289 -30.20 12.78 40.24
CA GLU A 289 -31.57 12.37 39.88
C GLU A 289 -32.23 11.53 40.97
N ALA A 290 -31.50 10.57 41.55
CA ALA A 290 -32.00 9.77 42.66
C ALA A 290 -32.37 10.63 43.88
N VAL A 291 -31.55 11.65 44.18
CA VAL A 291 -31.84 12.63 45.25
C VAL A 291 -33.06 13.49 44.91
N LYS A 292 -33.23 13.91 43.66
CA LYS A 292 -34.42 14.66 43.22
C LYS A 292 -35.70 13.83 43.35
N LEU A 293 -35.65 12.54 43.00
CA LEU A 293 -36.76 11.59 43.16
C LEU A 293 -37.07 11.33 44.64
N ALA A 294 -36.05 11.15 45.48
CA ALA A 294 -36.22 10.89 46.92
C ALA A 294 -36.77 12.10 47.69
N ASN A 295 -36.40 13.33 47.29
CA ASN A 295 -36.82 14.55 47.98
C ASN A 295 -38.21 15.07 47.55
N GLY A 296 -38.94 14.34 46.70
CA GLY A 296 -40.35 14.63 46.40
C GLY A 296 -40.63 15.99 45.75
N VAL A 297 -39.63 16.64 45.15
CA VAL A 297 -39.80 17.92 44.45
C VAL A 297 -40.38 17.63 43.06
N SER A 298 -41.69 17.40 43.01
CA SER A 298 -42.47 17.33 41.77
C SER A 298 -42.54 18.71 41.13
N SER A 299 -41.49 19.08 40.40
CA SER A 299 -41.52 20.25 39.53
C SER A 299 -42.20 19.86 38.22
N LYS A 300 -43.53 20.05 38.18
CA LYS A 300 -44.28 20.21 36.93
C LYS A 300 -43.74 21.47 36.22
N ALA A 301 -42.66 21.34 35.49
CA ALA A 301 -42.24 22.34 34.51
C ALA A 301 -42.02 21.60 33.19
N HIS A 302 -42.85 21.94 32.21
CA HIS A 302 -42.74 21.54 30.82
C HIS A 302 -41.31 21.84 30.33
N HIS A 303 -40.46 20.83 30.24
CA HIS A 303 -39.24 20.89 29.47
C HIS A 303 -39.43 20.04 28.23
N GLU A 304 -39.45 20.72 27.09
CA GLU A 304 -39.30 20.13 25.77
C GLU A 304 -37.98 19.35 25.71
N PRO A 305 -37.99 18.06 25.35
CA PRO A 305 -36.79 17.24 25.40
C PRO A 305 -35.88 17.62 24.23
N VAL A 306 -34.73 18.22 24.55
CA VAL A 306 -33.57 18.20 23.65
C VAL A 306 -33.13 16.74 23.57
N GLN A 307 -33.33 16.13 22.40
CA GLN A 307 -32.84 14.79 22.10
C GLN A 307 -31.32 14.76 22.13
N VAL A 308 -30.74 14.48 23.29
CA VAL A 308 -29.39 13.91 23.37
C VAL A 308 -29.52 12.46 22.95
N HIS A 309 -28.87 12.08 21.85
CA HIS A 309 -28.83 10.68 21.39
C HIS A 309 -28.32 9.78 22.53
N GLY A 310 -29.24 9.01 23.10
CA GLY A 310 -28.98 8.12 24.23
C GLY A 310 -28.08 6.97 23.84
N ARG A 311 -26.97 6.84 24.55
CA ARG A 311 -26.11 5.65 24.58
C ARG A 311 -26.88 4.51 25.24
N ALA A 312 -27.16 3.44 24.49
CA ALA A 312 -27.70 2.21 25.05
C ALA A 312 -26.62 1.51 25.89
N PRO A 313 -26.88 1.14 27.15
CA PRO A 313 -25.96 0.34 27.93
C PRO A 313 -25.94 -1.09 27.36
N ARG A 314 -24.75 -1.59 27.02
CA ARG A 314 -24.53 -3.00 26.69
C ARG A 314 -24.02 -3.70 27.94
N ASP A 315 -24.78 -4.70 28.40
CA ASP A 315 -24.34 -5.59 29.47
C ASP A 315 -23.28 -6.56 28.94
N ILE A 316 -22.08 -6.51 29.53
CA ILE A 316 -21.00 -7.46 29.28
C ILE A 316 -20.85 -8.34 30.52
N LEU A 317 -21.00 -9.65 30.34
CA LEU A 317 -20.81 -10.66 31.37
C LEU A 317 -19.31 -10.84 31.68
N PRO A 318 -18.89 -11.03 32.94
CA PRO A 318 -17.47 -11.21 33.27
C PRO A 318 -17.03 -12.67 33.11
N HIS A 319 -15.81 -12.89 32.61
CA HIS A 319 -15.12 -14.18 32.66
C HIS A 319 -13.64 -14.06 33.06
N PRO A 320 -13.03 -15.14 33.57
CA PRO A 320 -11.97 -15.06 34.56
C PRO A 320 -10.56 -14.97 33.96
N GLN A 321 -9.68 -14.32 34.72
CA GLN A 321 -8.25 -14.17 34.45
C GLN A 321 -7.49 -15.50 34.64
N ALA A 322 -6.53 -15.78 33.76
CA ALA A 322 -5.48 -16.77 33.98
C ALA A 322 -4.11 -16.17 33.63
N GLY A 323 -3.12 -16.53 34.46
CA GLY A 323 -1.81 -15.88 34.59
C GLY A 323 -0.74 -16.35 33.60
N PRO A 324 0.51 -15.88 33.78
CA PRO A 324 1.51 -15.81 32.72
C PRO A 324 2.57 -16.91 32.85
N PHE A 325 3.04 -17.52 31.74
CA PHE A 325 4.42 -18.01 31.61
C PHE A 325 4.85 -18.23 30.15
N ALA A 326 6.08 -17.74 29.86
CA ALA A 326 7.09 -18.08 28.84
C ALA A 326 6.66 -18.19 27.35
N ARG A 327 7.08 -17.35 26.39
CA ARG A 327 8.41 -16.96 25.84
C ARG A 327 9.22 -18.09 25.15
N PHE A 328 9.53 -17.82 23.86
CA PHE A 328 10.64 -18.29 22.99
C PHE A 328 10.47 -19.69 22.34
N LEU A 329 10.65 -19.96 21.03
CA LEU A 329 11.34 -19.33 19.87
C LEU A 329 10.76 -19.90 18.53
N LEU A 330 11.10 -19.25 17.39
CA LEU A 330 10.79 -19.56 15.96
C LEU A 330 9.39 -19.12 15.47
N PRO A 331 9.20 -17.85 15.02
CA PRO A 331 9.44 -17.52 13.61
C PRO A 331 9.81 -16.02 13.40
N TRP A 332 11.09 -15.67 13.48
CA TRP A 332 11.58 -14.29 13.22
C TRP A 332 12.21 -14.13 11.83
N PHE A 333 12.61 -15.23 11.18
CA PHE A 333 13.46 -15.16 9.99
C PHE A 333 12.72 -14.74 8.71
N CYS A 334 11.42 -15.02 8.54
CA CYS A 334 10.68 -14.52 7.36
C CYS A 334 10.26 -13.04 7.47
N GLY A 335 10.08 -12.50 8.68
CA GLY A 335 9.63 -11.11 8.86
C GLY A 335 10.72 -10.06 8.62
N CYS A 336 11.98 -10.37 8.89
CA CYS A 336 13.06 -9.39 8.80
C CYS A 336 13.58 -9.15 7.38
N LEU A 337 13.54 -10.14 6.51
CA LEU A 337 13.95 -9.98 5.11
C LEU A 337 12.95 -9.10 4.32
N ALA A 338 11.65 -9.25 4.61
CA ALA A 338 10.59 -8.41 4.05
C ALA A 338 10.65 -6.95 4.57
N MET A 339 11.09 -6.74 5.82
CA MET A 339 11.32 -5.39 6.35
C MET A 339 12.57 -4.72 5.77
N LEU A 340 13.63 -5.45 5.42
CA LEU A 340 14.83 -4.83 4.83
C LEU A 340 14.58 -4.33 3.40
N LEU A 341 13.74 -5.03 2.62
CA LEU A 341 13.37 -4.65 1.25
C LEU A 341 12.36 -3.50 1.20
N THR A 342 11.55 -3.30 2.25
CA THR A 342 10.57 -2.20 2.32
C THR A 342 11.12 -0.92 2.94
N VAL A 343 12.20 -0.98 3.72
CA VAL A 343 12.80 0.19 4.38
C VAL A 343 13.72 1.01 3.46
N LEU A 344 14.16 0.47 2.32
CA LEU A 344 15.05 1.17 1.39
C LEU A 344 14.37 1.84 0.20
N VAL A 345 13.04 1.70 0.07
CA VAL A 345 12.28 2.39 -0.97
C VAL A 345 11.27 3.30 -0.27
N LEU A 346 11.48 4.62 -0.38
CA LEU A 346 10.51 5.60 0.08
C LEU A 346 9.14 5.25 -0.55
N PRO A 347 8.05 5.09 0.21
CA PRO A 347 6.76 4.72 -0.34
C PRO A 347 6.37 5.70 -1.45
N ARG A 348 6.04 5.19 -2.64
CA ARG A 348 5.64 6.00 -3.80
C ARG A 348 4.52 6.98 -3.42
N GLU A 349 3.66 6.56 -2.50
CA GLU A 349 2.53 7.28 -1.93
C GLU A 349 2.98 8.54 -1.18
N PHE A 350 4.14 8.50 -0.53
CA PHE A 350 4.70 9.65 0.16
C PHE A 350 5.26 10.70 -0.82
N VAL A 351 5.94 10.23 -1.87
CA VAL A 351 6.43 11.09 -2.98
C VAL A 351 5.26 11.79 -3.66
N VAL A 352 4.23 11.01 -4.03
CA VAL A 352 2.99 11.52 -4.64
C VAL A 352 2.32 12.52 -3.71
N ARG A 353 2.23 12.24 -2.40
CA ARG A 353 1.62 13.18 -1.44
C ARG A 353 2.38 14.49 -1.34
N ILE A 354 3.72 14.49 -1.30
CA ILE A 354 4.50 15.75 -1.29
C ILE A 354 4.20 16.55 -2.55
N LEU A 355 4.21 15.93 -3.72
CA LEU A 355 4.06 16.64 -4.99
C LEU A 355 2.60 17.06 -5.25
N ASP A 356 1.62 16.28 -4.78
CA ASP A 356 0.21 16.63 -4.86
C ASP A 356 -0.15 17.83 -3.98
N THR A 357 0.51 18.00 -2.82
CA THR A 357 0.33 19.22 -2.01
C THR A 357 0.82 20.49 -2.71
N LEU A 358 1.55 20.35 -3.82
CA LEU A 358 2.13 21.45 -4.60
C LEU A 358 1.35 21.75 -5.88
N LYS A 359 0.24 21.05 -6.17
CA LYS A 359 -0.61 21.41 -7.31
C LYS A 359 -1.46 22.64 -6.96
N PRO A 360 -1.53 23.66 -7.82
CA PRO A 360 -2.41 24.79 -7.59
C PRO A 360 -3.87 24.32 -7.57
N GLN A 361 -4.67 24.84 -6.63
CA GLN A 361 -6.10 24.51 -6.53
C GLN A 361 -6.93 25.09 -7.69
N ALA A 362 -6.40 26.10 -8.37
CA ALA A 362 -7.02 26.76 -9.52
C ALA A 362 -6.14 26.61 -10.77
N VAL A 363 -6.77 26.56 -11.94
CA VAL A 363 -6.07 26.58 -13.23
C VAL A 363 -5.41 27.95 -13.40
N LEU A 364 -4.08 27.99 -13.36
CA LEU A 364 -3.29 29.20 -13.59
C LEU A 364 -3.18 29.43 -15.09
N THR A 365 -3.61 30.59 -15.57
CA THR A 365 -3.72 30.87 -17.02
C THR A 365 -2.71 31.88 -17.53
N SER A 366 -2.21 32.76 -16.65
CA SER A 366 -1.23 33.78 -17.02
C SER A 366 0.16 33.55 -16.40
N PRO A 367 1.26 33.96 -17.07
CA PRO A 367 2.60 33.90 -16.50
C PRO A 367 2.74 34.69 -15.19
N ALA A 368 1.99 35.79 -15.04
CA ALA A 368 1.97 36.60 -13.83
C ALA A 368 1.30 35.85 -12.66
N GLU A 369 0.21 35.13 -12.90
CA GLU A 369 -0.42 34.23 -11.91
C GLU A 369 0.53 33.11 -11.50
N MET A 370 1.23 32.49 -12.45
CA MET A 370 2.21 31.44 -12.18
C MET A 370 3.38 31.95 -11.33
N GLU A 371 3.90 33.14 -11.62
CA GLU A 371 4.97 33.76 -10.83
C GLU A 371 4.49 34.16 -9.42
N ALA A 372 3.28 34.72 -9.29
CA ALA A 372 2.69 35.06 -7.99
C ALA A 372 2.48 33.80 -7.14
N TRP A 373 1.95 32.74 -7.75
CA TRP A 373 1.76 31.45 -7.09
C TRP A 373 3.09 30.78 -6.71
N ARG A 374 4.11 30.87 -7.57
CA ARG A 374 5.47 30.40 -7.27
C ARG A 374 6.01 31.08 -6.01
N LYS A 375 5.87 32.41 -5.90
CA LYS A 375 6.32 33.18 -4.72
C LYS A 375 5.56 32.83 -3.44
N ASP A 376 4.24 32.67 -3.53
CA ASP A 376 3.43 32.26 -2.37
C ASP A 376 3.82 30.85 -1.88
N THR A 377 3.94 29.89 -2.80
CA THR A 377 4.37 28.52 -2.50
C THR A 377 5.78 28.49 -1.93
N LEU A 378 6.70 29.31 -2.47
CA LEU A 378 8.05 29.45 -1.96
C LEU A 378 8.06 29.94 -0.50
N ASN A 379 7.27 30.96 -0.17
CA ASN A 379 7.19 31.48 1.20
C ASN A 379 6.66 30.43 2.18
N LYS A 380 5.62 29.69 1.79
CA LYS A 380 5.08 28.58 2.60
C LYS A 380 6.13 27.48 2.81
N LYS A 381 6.86 27.12 1.76
CA LYS A 381 7.90 26.09 1.83
C LYS A 381 9.09 26.53 2.67
N ALA A 382 9.48 27.80 2.61
CA ALA A 382 10.54 28.36 3.43
C ALA A 382 10.21 28.28 4.93
N ILE A 383 8.94 28.46 5.32
CA ILE A 383 8.48 28.30 6.70
C ILE A 383 8.53 26.82 7.14
N GLU A 384 8.12 25.89 6.28
CA GLU A 384 8.17 24.45 6.61
C GLU A 384 9.62 23.94 6.72
N MET A 385 10.52 24.49 5.90
CA MET A 385 11.90 24.02 5.75
C MET A 385 12.94 24.85 6.53
N VAL A 386 12.52 25.63 7.53
CA VAL A 386 13.42 26.44 8.38
C VAL A 386 14.64 25.66 8.91
N PRO A 387 14.52 24.40 9.39
CA PRO A 387 15.69 23.65 9.87
C PRO A 387 16.75 23.41 8.79
N TYR A 388 16.37 23.46 7.52
CA TYR A 388 17.24 23.21 6.37
C TYR A 388 17.61 24.49 5.59
N ALA A 389 17.33 25.66 6.16
CA ALA A 389 17.71 26.95 5.58
C ALA A 389 19.23 27.08 5.33
N PRO A 390 20.15 26.54 6.17
CA PRO A 390 21.58 26.59 5.90
C PRO A 390 21.97 25.84 4.63
N GLN A 391 21.43 24.63 4.42
CA GLN A 391 21.70 23.79 3.25
C GLN A 391 21.10 24.40 1.98
N HIS A 392 19.91 25.00 2.10
CA HIS A 392 19.31 25.77 1.00
C HIS A 392 20.15 27.00 0.64
N ALA A 393 20.62 27.76 1.63
CA ALA A 393 21.49 28.92 1.39
C ALA A 393 22.80 28.51 0.72
N LEU A 394 23.44 27.43 1.20
CA LEU A 394 24.66 26.86 0.61
C LEU A 394 24.42 26.44 -0.86
N ALA A 395 23.35 25.70 -1.12
CA ALA A 395 22.95 25.29 -2.47
C ALA A 395 22.65 26.46 -3.40
N LYS A 396 22.17 27.57 -2.85
CA LYS A 396 21.79 28.75 -3.64
C LYS A 396 23.00 29.54 -4.12
N THR A 397 24.02 29.68 -3.26
CA THR A 397 25.16 30.58 -3.51
C THR A 397 26.45 29.87 -3.88
N GLY A 398 26.65 28.63 -3.42
CA GLY A 398 27.87 27.88 -3.65
C GLY A 398 27.99 27.33 -5.06
N ASP A 399 29.19 26.88 -5.41
CA ASP A 399 29.44 26.14 -6.66
C ASP A 399 29.03 24.66 -6.53
N TRP A 400 29.25 23.87 -7.58
CA TRP A 400 28.93 22.44 -7.55
C TRP A 400 29.82 21.67 -6.56
N LEU A 401 31.11 21.99 -6.46
CA LEU A 401 32.06 21.27 -5.63
C LEU A 401 31.70 21.41 -4.14
N GLU A 402 31.29 22.60 -3.72
CA GLU A 402 30.82 22.88 -2.36
C GLU A 402 29.49 22.18 -2.05
N ASN A 403 28.63 22.04 -3.06
CA ASN A 403 27.26 21.55 -2.90
C ASN A 403 27.05 20.08 -3.24
N GLU A 404 28.04 19.40 -3.83
CA GLU A 404 27.90 18.05 -4.37
C GLU A 404 27.29 17.10 -3.34
N LYS A 405 27.80 17.10 -2.11
CA LYS A 405 27.32 16.21 -1.04
C LYS A 405 25.87 16.50 -0.64
N VAL A 406 25.46 17.76 -0.61
CA VAL A 406 24.09 18.15 -0.25
C VAL A 406 23.13 17.82 -1.39
N ILE A 407 23.48 18.19 -2.63
CA ILE A 407 22.62 18.02 -3.81
C ILE A 407 22.58 16.58 -4.32
N SER A 408 23.57 15.74 -4.01
CA SER A 408 23.53 14.29 -4.33
C SER A 408 22.88 13.45 -3.24
N GLY A 409 22.50 14.04 -2.10
CA GLY A 409 21.96 13.31 -0.95
C GLY A 409 23.02 12.47 -0.22
N GLN A 410 24.30 12.82 -0.34
CA GLN A 410 25.40 12.14 0.38
C GLN A 410 25.73 12.82 1.72
N SER A 411 25.08 13.93 2.03
CA SER A 411 25.23 14.61 3.32
C SER A 411 24.60 13.80 4.44
N ARG A 412 25.18 13.87 5.65
CA ARG A 412 24.63 13.16 6.83
C ARG A 412 23.27 13.72 7.28
N GLU A 413 23.04 15.00 7.04
CA GLU A 413 21.84 15.72 7.48
C GLU A 413 20.66 15.50 6.52
N LEU A 414 20.96 15.37 5.23
CA LEU A 414 19.98 15.13 4.17
C LEU A 414 20.47 13.96 3.32
N PRO A 415 20.35 12.72 3.83
CA PRO A 415 20.69 11.55 3.04
C PRO A 415 19.68 11.39 1.91
N PHE A 416 20.12 10.76 0.82
CA PHE A 416 19.34 10.61 -0.42
C PHE A 416 17.97 10.07 -0.08
N GLU A 417 17.86 9.03 0.76
CA GLU A 417 16.57 8.43 1.10
C GLU A 417 15.68 9.23 2.04
N SER A 418 16.17 10.33 2.61
CA SER A 418 15.31 11.14 3.49
C SER A 418 14.17 11.82 2.71
N PRO A 419 12.98 11.91 3.33
CA PRO A 419 11.90 12.70 2.77
C PRO A 419 12.24 14.20 2.74
N GLN A 420 13.06 14.67 3.67
CA GLN A 420 13.50 16.07 3.74
C GLN A 420 14.44 16.45 2.59
N TYR A 421 15.27 15.52 2.11
CA TYR A 421 16.09 15.74 0.92
C TYR A 421 15.22 15.98 -0.33
N LEU A 422 14.14 15.20 -0.52
CA LEU A 422 13.19 15.46 -1.59
C LEU A 422 12.53 16.84 -1.44
N GLN A 423 12.15 17.22 -0.23
CA GLN A 423 11.59 18.55 0.03
C GLN A 423 12.59 19.68 -0.25
N LEU A 424 13.89 19.47 0.01
CA LEU A 424 14.94 20.42 -0.36
C LEU A 424 15.07 20.53 -1.88
N LEU A 425 15.12 19.42 -2.62
CA LEU A 425 15.19 19.45 -4.08
C LEU A 425 14.00 20.20 -4.68
N VAL A 426 12.80 19.95 -4.17
CA VAL A 426 11.59 20.69 -4.55
C VAL A 426 11.74 22.17 -4.22
N TRP A 427 12.20 22.52 -3.01
CA TRP A 427 12.42 23.91 -2.61
C TRP A 427 13.38 24.63 -3.56
N LEU A 428 14.47 23.98 -3.94
CA LEU A 428 15.44 24.50 -4.92
C LEU A 428 14.88 24.58 -6.35
N HIS A 429 13.73 23.98 -6.68
CA HIS A 429 13.05 24.26 -7.94
C HIS A 429 12.23 25.55 -7.87
N TRP A 430 11.69 25.88 -6.69
CA TRP A 430 10.96 27.13 -6.43
C TRP A 430 11.91 28.32 -6.30
N ASP A 431 13.07 28.14 -5.65
CA ASP A 431 14.12 29.14 -5.47
C ASP A 431 15.45 28.61 -6.03
N PRO A 432 15.65 28.69 -7.36
CA PRO A 432 16.75 28.02 -8.02
C PRO A 432 18.12 28.58 -7.65
N PRO A 433 19.15 27.70 -7.55
CA PRO A 433 20.54 28.13 -7.40
C PRO A 433 20.98 29.19 -8.40
N LEU A 434 21.88 30.08 -7.98
CA LEU A 434 22.45 31.11 -8.86
C LEU A 434 23.41 30.49 -9.89
N ASN A 435 24.15 29.47 -9.48
CA ASN A 435 25.04 28.71 -10.35
C ASN A 435 24.25 27.78 -11.28
N GLU A 436 24.54 27.84 -12.59
CA GLU A 436 23.84 27.06 -13.61
C GLU A 436 24.06 25.55 -13.51
N GLU A 437 25.30 25.12 -13.21
CA GLU A 437 25.65 23.71 -13.04
C GLU A 437 24.90 23.10 -11.86
N VAL A 438 24.81 23.83 -10.73
CA VAL A 438 24.03 23.39 -9.57
C VAL A 438 22.54 23.26 -9.91
N ARG A 439 21.95 24.22 -10.65
CA ARG A 439 20.55 24.12 -11.11
C ARG A 439 20.32 22.87 -11.96
N MET A 440 21.23 22.57 -12.88
CA MET A 440 21.15 21.38 -13.74
C MET A 440 21.18 20.10 -12.92
N HIS A 441 22.10 19.98 -11.97
CA HIS A 441 22.16 18.83 -11.08
C HIS A 441 20.91 18.69 -10.21
N VAL A 442 20.36 19.79 -9.68
CA VAL A 442 19.10 19.78 -8.92
C VAL A 442 17.95 19.20 -9.77
N CYS A 443 17.82 19.62 -11.03
CA CYS A 443 16.80 19.10 -11.95
C CYS A 443 16.98 17.60 -12.20
N THR A 444 18.20 17.17 -12.51
CA THR A 444 18.52 15.76 -12.76
C THR A 444 18.29 14.88 -11.53
N GLN A 445 18.64 15.36 -10.33
CA GLN A 445 18.44 14.62 -9.09
C GLN A 445 16.96 14.47 -8.72
N LEU A 446 16.16 15.52 -8.92
CA LEU A 446 14.71 15.41 -8.72
C LEU A 446 14.11 14.38 -9.69
N LEU A 447 14.48 14.43 -10.97
CA LEU A 447 13.96 13.51 -11.97
C LEU A 447 14.34 12.05 -11.68
N LYS A 448 15.60 11.79 -11.27
CA LYS A 448 16.04 10.46 -10.84
C LYS A 448 15.23 9.93 -9.67
N ARG A 449 14.81 10.81 -8.76
CA ARG A 449 14.13 10.44 -7.53
C ARG A 449 12.63 10.21 -7.70
N VAL A 450 11.94 11.07 -8.47
CA VAL A 450 10.46 11.04 -8.53
C VAL A 450 9.88 10.84 -9.94
N LYS A 451 10.73 10.73 -10.98
CA LYS A 451 10.34 10.40 -12.36
C LYS A 451 9.14 11.22 -12.86
N ALA A 452 8.01 10.55 -13.12
CA ALA A 452 6.76 11.12 -13.63
C ALA A 452 6.29 12.36 -12.86
N ASP A 453 6.47 12.36 -11.55
CA ASP A 453 5.93 13.41 -10.70
C ASP A 453 6.77 14.71 -10.80
N ALA A 454 8.05 14.62 -11.18
CA ALA A 454 8.89 15.78 -11.47
C ALA A 454 8.37 16.53 -12.71
N ILE A 455 7.86 15.80 -13.71
CA ILE A 455 7.32 16.38 -14.95
C ILE A 455 6.15 17.31 -14.62
N SER A 456 5.27 16.90 -13.71
CA SER A 456 4.12 17.71 -13.28
C SER A 456 4.56 19.02 -12.60
N LEU A 457 5.61 18.98 -11.77
CA LEU A 457 6.19 20.17 -11.18
C LEU A 457 6.82 21.08 -12.24
N TRP A 458 7.54 20.49 -13.19
CA TRP A 458 8.20 21.23 -14.28
C TRP A 458 7.20 21.93 -15.20
N GLU A 459 6.06 21.32 -15.51
CA GLU A 459 4.99 21.95 -16.29
C GLU A 459 4.50 23.25 -15.64
N LEU A 460 4.48 23.33 -14.31
CA LEU A 460 4.09 24.52 -13.56
C LEU A 460 5.19 25.58 -13.48
N LEU A 461 6.45 25.18 -13.60
CA LEU A 461 7.61 26.06 -13.47
C LEU A 461 8.17 26.54 -14.81
N VAL A 462 7.71 25.99 -15.94
CA VAL A 462 8.16 26.36 -17.28
C VAL A 462 7.17 27.33 -17.93
N TYR A 463 7.34 28.61 -17.61
CA TYR A 463 6.60 29.73 -18.20
C TYR A 463 7.55 30.87 -18.61
N PRO A 464 7.10 31.82 -19.46
CA PRO A 464 7.91 32.97 -19.87
C PRO A 464 8.35 33.80 -18.66
N GLY A 465 9.67 34.01 -18.52
CA GLY A 465 10.25 34.76 -17.41
C GLY A 465 10.61 33.93 -16.16
N SER A 466 10.27 32.63 -16.13
CA SER A 466 10.70 31.75 -15.04
C SER A 466 12.23 31.58 -15.02
N VAL A 467 12.82 31.75 -13.84
CA VAL A 467 14.26 31.67 -13.61
C VAL A 467 14.82 30.26 -13.86
N ASN A 468 14.01 29.22 -13.64
CA ASN A 468 14.45 27.83 -13.76
C ASN A 468 14.10 27.17 -15.10
N ALA A 469 13.36 27.87 -15.98
CA ALA A 469 12.82 27.28 -17.20
C ALA A 469 13.91 26.75 -18.17
N VAL A 470 15.06 27.43 -18.24
CA VAL A 470 16.16 27.02 -19.13
C VAL A 470 16.78 25.69 -18.65
N ALA A 471 17.10 25.59 -17.37
CA ALA A 471 17.69 24.39 -16.78
C ALA A 471 16.73 23.19 -16.83
N ILE A 472 15.44 23.40 -16.50
CA ILE A 472 14.41 22.37 -16.62
C ILE A 472 14.30 21.84 -18.06
N LYS A 473 14.29 22.74 -19.06
CA LYS A 473 14.23 22.35 -20.48
C LYS A 473 15.46 21.56 -20.93
N GLN A 474 16.64 21.93 -20.45
CA GLN A 474 17.87 21.21 -20.75
C GLN A 474 17.85 19.82 -20.10
N ALA A 475 17.49 19.72 -18.82
CA ALA A 475 17.37 18.45 -18.11
C ALA A 475 16.31 17.53 -18.74
N ALA A 476 15.17 18.08 -19.19
CA ALA A 476 14.15 17.33 -19.91
C ALA A 476 14.67 16.78 -21.26
N ARG A 477 15.53 17.54 -21.96
CA ARG A 477 16.15 17.07 -23.21
C ARG A 477 17.14 15.93 -22.95
N GLU A 478 17.99 16.08 -21.93
CA GLU A 478 18.95 15.05 -21.52
C GLU A 478 18.22 13.76 -21.11
N ALA A 479 17.16 13.89 -20.31
CA ALA A 479 16.32 12.78 -19.88
C ALA A 479 15.65 12.02 -21.01
N LEU A 480 15.25 12.70 -22.10
CA LEU A 480 14.69 12.06 -23.30
C LEU A 480 15.73 11.26 -24.08
N THR A 481 17.01 11.67 -24.01
CA THR A 481 18.12 11.00 -24.71
C THR A 481 18.82 9.92 -23.87
N ASP A 482 18.71 10.00 -22.55
CA ASP A 482 19.35 9.10 -21.61
C ASP A 482 18.56 7.78 -21.49
N LYS A 483 19.20 6.69 -21.92
CA LYS A 483 18.63 5.33 -21.95
C LYS A 483 18.40 4.75 -20.54
N SER A 484 18.99 5.33 -19.50
CA SER A 484 18.77 4.89 -18.12
C SER A 484 17.34 5.18 -17.64
N PHE A 485 16.65 6.14 -18.26
CA PHE A 485 15.26 6.42 -17.97
C PHE A 485 14.32 5.61 -18.87
N GLN A 486 13.40 4.89 -18.24
CA GLN A 486 12.31 4.20 -18.92
C GLN A 486 11.06 5.07 -18.82
N TRP A 487 10.71 5.74 -19.91
CA TRP A 487 9.54 6.60 -20.02
C TRP A 487 8.40 5.91 -20.77
N SER A 488 7.17 6.06 -20.27
CA SER A 488 5.95 5.81 -21.05
C SER A 488 5.83 6.80 -22.22
N GLU A 489 5.05 6.45 -23.24
CA GLU A 489 4.84 7.34 -24.39
C GLU A 489 4.20 8.68 -24.00
N GLU A 490 3.33 8.68 -22.98
CA GLU A 490 2.72 9.89 -22.46
C GLU A 490 3.74 10.79 -21.74
N GLU A 491 4.64 10.22 -20.93
CA GLU A 491 5.72 10.97 -20.28
C GLU A 491 6.71 11.55 -21.30
N LYS A 492 7.06 10.78 -22.34
CA LYS A 492 7.90 11.27 -23.45
C LYS A 492 7.25 12.48 -24.13
N LYS A 493 5.94 12.42 -24.38
CA LYS A 493 5.18 13.52 -25.00
C LYS A 493 5.15 14.75 -24.10
N ARG A 494 4.94 14.58 -22.79
CA ARG A 494 4.97 15.68 -21.81
C ARG A 494 6.36 16.33 -21.72
N LEU A 495 7.42 15.53 -21.61
CA LEU A 495 8.80 16.02 -21.64
C LEU A 495 9.13 16.74 -22.95
N ALA A 496 8.71 16.19 -24.10
CA ALA A 496 8.90 16.84 -25.41
C ALA A 496 8.17 18.19 -25.49
N THR A 497 6.99 18.30 -24.87
CA THR A 497 6.23 19.56 -24.77
C THR A 497 6.98 20.61 -23.94
N ILE A 498 7.54 20.21 -22.79
CA ILE A 498 8.39 21.07 -21.96
C ILE A 498 9.57 21.62 -22.78
N VAL A 499 10.25 20.75 -23.55
CA VAL A 499 11.37 21.12 -24.42
C VAL A 499 10.93 22.06 -25.55
N ALA A 500 9.78 21.80 -26.17
CA ALA A 500 9.27 22.52 -27.34
C ALA A 500 8.75 23.94 -27.05
N ASN A 501 8.37 24.25 -25.80
CA ASN A 501 7.89 25.56 -25.35
C ASN A 501 8.95 26.69 -25.41
N SER A 502 9.97 26.61 -26.28
CA SER A 502 10.95 27.68 -26.54
C SER A 502 10.65 28.52 -27.79
N LYS A 503 9.80 28.05 -28.72
CA LYS A 503 9.69 28.67 -30.06
C LYS A 503 8.70 29.84 -30.20
N GLY A 504 8.16 30.37 -29.10
CA GLY A 504 7.12 31.41 -29.18
C GLY A 504 7.58 32.86 -29.20
N TYR A 505 8.81 33.19 -28.76
CA TYR A 505 9.20 34.60 -28.56
C TYR A 505 10.68 34.84 -28.90
N LEU A 506 11.01 34.76 -30.18
CA LEU A 506 12.19 35.42 -30.73
C LEU A 506 11.73 36.71 -31.44
N GLY A 507 12.02 37.86 -30.81
CA GLY A 507 12.16 39.14 -31.50
C GLY A 507 10.93 40.05 -31.54
N VAL A 508 10.70 40.82 -30.47
CA VAL A 508 10.28 42.22 -30.67
C VAL A 508 11.58 43.01 -30.87
N PRO A 509 11.81 43.62 -32.05
CA PRO A 509 13.01 44.40 -32.29
C PRO A 509 12.96 45.63 -31.38
N THR A 510 13.99 45.80 -30.56
CA THR A 510 14.26 47.04 -29.83
C THR A 510 14.52 48.14 -30.85
N THR A 511 13.48 48.93 -31.14
CA THR A 511 13.62 50.20 -31.85
C THR A 511 14.55 51.10 -31.04
N GLY A 512 15.72 51.38 -31.61
CA GLY A 512 16.64 52.37 -31.09
C GLY A 512 15.96 53.74 -31.00
N LYS A 513 16.16 54.40 -29.85
CA LYS A 513 16.11 55.85 -29.74
C LYS A 513 17.55 56.34 -29.61
N LYS A 514 18.05 56.98 -30.67
CA LYS A 514 18.81 58.22 -30.56
C LYS A 514 17.89 59.34 -30.99
#